data_AF-A0A834IXK2-F1
#
_entry.id   AF-A0A834IXK2-F1
#
_cell.length_a   1.000
_cell.length_b   1.000
_cell.length_c   1.000
_cell.angle_alpha   90.00
_cell.angle_beta   90.00
_cell.angle_gamma   90.00
#
_symmetry.space_group_name_H-M   'P 1'
#
loop_
_entity.id
_entity.type
_entity.pdbx_description
1 polymer ?
#
loop_
_entity_poly.entity_id
_entity_poly.type
_entity_poly.pdbx_seq_one_letter_code
_entity_poly.pdbx_strand_id
1 'polypeptide(L)'
;MSLEQERHLLRRRLEETKGESEARVIELQTDLETLRSQLEEQNERARRAERDQATLVTELTAQNARLADQLREAAKQEEQLFLEVKLLREKCAHRSNTLQDHVSSLEILRDEVQLVSAQRTELERRSLELREERARAVAALEEAEERAAALERLRHEAEHRTRLAEQERDELAAALAAIEVERRGRSGSIQKPPRSLQVEMECEESGSSLGEQEDLRSEVTRAVKRLKELCVHLRRGEDDSGLQSDCDESMLVIANNTEAEVNYPGALMELVEEVYNLALSGRGAPGELGLAVELHRVREELDQTKEQLKQTQDELKRRGETLLDTTSKLSVCEAELRGVKEERDRARNDMEHTQLTKDEILAQAYQVRDQAVARKNRAEVELARTRIDVLQANSQLMEAIQQKVELSQQLEQWQIDVQVLLDEQVRSKLTPTSNPISTINKESSEVVAPARKKRSNSSSKKMFGLF
;
A
#
# COMPACT_ATOMS: atom_id res chain seq x y z
N MET A 1 144.43 -45.39 54.56
CA MET A 1 143.69 -45.14 55.82
C MET A 1 142.70 -43.96 55.69
N SER A 2 143.07 -42.66 55.80
CA SER A 2 142.04 -41.59 55.83
C SER A 2 141.26 -41.46 54.50
N LEU A 3 141.95 -41.43 53.35
CA LEU A 3 141.30 -41.35 52.03
C LEU A 3 140.29 -42.49 51.77
N GLU A 4 140.51 -43.67 52.35
CA GLU A 4 139.58 -44.79 52.22
C GLU A 4 138.36 -44.58 53.12
N GLN A 5 138.55 -44.10 54.35
CA GLN A 5 137.46 -43.70 55.25
C GLN A 5 136.62 -42.58 54.62
N GLU A 6 137.25 -41.56 54.05
CA GLU A 6 136.59 -40.48 53.30
C GLU A 6 135.81 -41.01 52.09
N ARG A 7 136.38 -41.93 51.30
CA ARG A 7 135.68 -42.59 50.19
C ARG A 7 134.46 -43.38 50.66
N HIS A 8 134.55 -44.10 51.79
CA HIS A 8 133.42 -44.84 52.35
C HIS A 8 132.33 -43.91 52.92
N LEU A 9 132.72 -42.80 53.57
CA LEU A 9 131.78 -41.76 54.02
C LEU A 9 131.07 -41.06 52.86
N LEU A 10 131.80 -40.73 51.78
CA LEU A 10 131.21 -40.12 50.58
C LEU A 10 130.26 -41.07 49.85
N ARG A 11 130.56 -42.37 49.79
CA ARG A 11 129.64 -43.39 49.25
C ARG A 11 128.37 -43.49 50.08
N ARG A 12 128.49 -43.60 51.41
CA ARG A 12 127.32 -43.60 52.30
C ARG A 12 126.47 -42.34 52.13
N ARG A 13 127.06 -41.14 52.11
CA ARG A 13 126.34 -39.88 51.86
C ARG A 13 125.66 -39.82 50.49
N LEU A 14 126.29 -40.38 49.46
CA LEU A 14 125.69 -40.50 48.13
C LEU A 14 124.53 -41.51 48.11
N GLU A 15 124.63 -42.61 48.86
CA GLU A 15 123.56 -43.60 49.05
C GLU A 15 122.38 -43.02 49.87
N GLU A 16 122.67 -42.28 50.95
CA GLU A 16 121.69 -41.55 51.77
C GLU A 16 120.92 -40.51 50.93
N THR A 17 121.64 -39.61 50.24
CA THR A 17 121.01 -38.59 49.37
C THR A 17 120.28 -39.17 48.16
N LYS A 18 120.73 -40.31 47.62
CA LYS A 18 119.96 -41.07 46.62
C LYS A 18 118.68 -41.63 47.21
N GLY A 19 118.73 -42.30 48.36
CA GLY A 19 117.55 -42.82 49.05
C GLY A 19 116.54 -41.72 49.41
N GLU A 20 117.00 -40.55 49.86
CA GLU A 20 116.15 -39.37 50.04
C GLU A 20 115.52 -38.89 48.73
N SER A 21 116.28 -38.89 47.63
CA SER A 21 115.74 -38.49 46.31
C SER A 21 114.75 -39.50 45.75
N GLU A 22 114.98 -40.80 45.96
CA GLU A 22 114.09 -41.89 45.56
C GLU A 22 112.80 -41.86 46.39
N ALA A 23 112.89 -41.62 47.70
CA ALA A 23 111.74 -41.41 48.57
C ALA A 23 110.89 -40.21 48.11
N ARG A 24 111.51 -39.04 47.84
CA ARG A 24 110.81 -37.87 47.30
C ARG A 24 110.17 -38.13 45.93
N VAL A 25 110.81 -38.94 45.07
CA VAL A 25 110.23 -39.33 43.78
C VAL A 25 109.01 -40.23 43.98
N ILE A 26 109.05 -41.16 44.94
CA ILE A 26 107.91 -42.03 45.28
C ILE A 26 106.77 -41.20 45.89
N GLU A 27 107.05 -40.29 46.82
CA GLU A 27 106.07 -39.35 47.40
C GLU A 27 105.37 -38.55 46.28
N LEU A 28 106.14 -37.90 45.40
CA LEU A 28 105.60 -37.15 44.27
C LEU A 28 104.85 -38.02 43.26
N GLN A 29 105.23 -39.29 43.08
CA GLN A 29 104.47 -40.24 42.27
C GLN A 29 103.12 -40.54 42.92
N THR A 30 103.07 -40.79 44.23
CA THR A 30 101.81 -41.01 44.96
C THR A 30 100.92 -39.76 45.01
N ASP A 31 101.50 -38.56 45.11
CA ASP A 31 100.76 -37.29 45.01
C ASP A 31 100.18 -37.09 43.61
N LEU A 32 100.96 -37.40 42.55
CA LEU A 32 100.45 -37.34 41.17
C LEU A 32 99.36 -38.37 40.90
N GLU A 33 99.45 -39.58 41.45
CA GLU A 33 98.43 -40.63 41.31
C GLU A 33 97.14 -40.26 42.07
N THR A 34 97.25 -39.76 43.30
CA THR A 34 96.08 -39.30 44.07
C THR A 34 95.42 -38.07 43.45
N LEU A 35 96.18 -37.08 42.97
CA LEU A 35 95.64 -35.92 42.25
C LEU A 35 94.96 -36.33 40.93
N ARG A 36 95.51 -37.30 40.19
CA ARG A 36 94.86 -37.86 38.98
C ARG A 36 93.54 -38.54 39.33
N SER A 37 93.53 -39.41 40.35
CA SER A 37 92.31 -40.09 40.80
C SER A 37 91.24 -39.10 41.26
N GLN A 38 91.61 -38.06 42.03
CA GLN A 38 90.70 -36.99 42.42
C GLN A 38 90.15 -36.22 41.22
N LEU A 39 91.01 -35.89 40.24
CA LEU A 39 90.58 -35.20 39.01
C LEU A 39 89.63 -36.05 38.17
N GLU A 40 89.89 -37.35 38.04
CA GLU A 40 88.98 -38.30 37.38
C GLU A 40 87.64 -38.38 38.11
N GLU A 41 87.65 -38.52 39.44
CA GLU A 41 86.43 -38.58 40.25
C GLU A 41 85.61 -37.27 40.18
N GLN A 42 86.26 -36.10 40.17
CA GLN A 42 85.59 -34.82 39.95
C GLN A 42 85.01 -34.69 38.53
N ASN A 43 85.74 -35.14 37.50
CA ASN A 43 85.22 -35.18 36.13
C ASN A 43 84.03 -36.14 36.01
N GLU A 44 84.02 -37.26 36.71
CA GLU A 44 82.85 -38.14 36.76
C GLU A 44 81.66 -37.50 37.49
N ARG A 45 81.88 -36.83 38.63
CA ARG A 45 80.84 -36.08 39.34
C ARG A 45 80.23 -34.99 38.47
N ALA A 46 81.06 -34.19 37.79
CA ALA A 46 80.60 -33.17 36.86
C ALA A 46 79.76 -33.77 35.72
N ARG A 47 80.25 -34.82 35.06
CA ARG A 47 79.49 -35.54 34.02
C ARG A 47 78.21 -36.22 34.54
N ARG A 48 78.12 -36.59 35.81
CA ARG A 48 76.87 -37.09 36.43
C ARG A 48 75.88 -35.93 36.58
N ALA A 49 76.31 -34.82 37.21
CA ALA A 49 75.49 -33.62 37.37
C ALA A 49 75.01 -33.02 36.03
N GLU A 50 75.86 -33.00 34.99
CA GLU A 50 75.47 -32.57 33.64
C GLU A 50 74.37 -33.45 33.02
N ARG A 51 74.42 -34.77 33.25
CA ARG A 51 73.38 -35.70 32.80
C ARG A 51 72.08 -35.50 33.58
N ASP A 52 72.16 -35.35 34.89
CA ASP A 52 71.00 -35.12 35.76
C ASP A 52 70.34 -33.75 35.49
N GLN A 53 71.14 -32.75 35.13
CA GLN A 53 70.64 -31.46 34.66
C GLN A 53 69.99 -31.59 33.27
N ALA A 54 70.58 -32.36 32.35
CA ALA A 54 70.02 -32.60 31.03
C ALA A 54 68.67 -33.36 31.11
N THR A 55 68.57 -34.39 31.96
CA THR A 55 67.29 -35.11 32.16
C THR A 55 66.23 -34.19 32.74
N LEU A 56 66.55 -33.41 33.79
CA LEU A 56 65.61 -32.43 34.37
C LEU A 56 65.15 -31.39 33.33
N VAL A 57 66.04 -30.90 32.46
CA VAL A 57 65.66 -29.99 31.37
C VAL A 57 64.74 -30.68 30.36
N THR A 58 64.99 -31.94 29.99
CA THR A 58 64.07 -32.70 29.11
C THR A 58 62.70 -32.96 29.76
N GLU A 59 62.66 -33.21 31.06
CA GLU A 59 61.40 -33.40 31.80
C GLU A 59 60.59 -32.10 31.89
N LEU A 60 61.23 -30.99 32.28
CA LEU A 60 60.58 -29.68 32.35
C LEU A 60 60.11 -29.18 30.97
N THR A 61 60.88 -29.40 29.92
CA THR A 61 60.44 -29.05 28.55
C THR A 61 59.29 -29.94 28.06
N ALA A 62 59.29 -31.23 28.38
CA ALA A 62 58.17 -32.12 28.09
C ALA A 62 56.91 -31.76 28.90
N GLN A 63 57.04 -31.35 30.18
CA GLN A 63 55.93 -30.86 30.99
C GLN A 63 55.36 -29.55 30.44
N ASN A 64 56.22 -28.57 30.11
CA ASN A 64 55.81 -27.31 29.50
C ASN A 64 55.12 -27.50 28.15
N ALA A 65 55.58 -28.46 27.33
CA ALA A 65 54.91 -28.83 26.08
C ALA A 65 53.49 -29.36 26.33
N ARG A 66 53.33 -30.32 27.25
CA ARG A 66 52.02 -30.89 27.63
C ARG A 66 51.06 -29.84 28.18
N LEU A 67 51.54 -28.93 29.04
CA LEU A 67 50.73 -27.82 29.57
C LEU A 67 50.31 -26.85 28.45
N ALA A 68 51.21 -26.53 27.52
CA ALA A 68 50.88 -25.70 26.36
C ALA A 68 49.88 -26.37 25.41
N ASP A 69 49.93 -27.70 25.27
CA ASP A 69 48.95 -28.48 24.50
C ASP A 69 47.58 -28.46 25.19
N GLN A 70 47.52 -28.72 26.49
CA GLN A 70 46.29 -28.64 27.30
C GLN A 70 45.66 -27.24 27.27
N LEU A 71 46.45 -26.17 27.36
CA LEU A 71 45.96 -24.79 27.23
C LEU A 71 45.41 -24.51 25.82
N ARG A 72 46.03 -25.05 24.77
CA ARG A 72 45.53 -24.93 23.39
C ARG A 72 44.27 -25.77 23.14
N GLU A 73 44.08 -26.88 23.84
CA GLU A 73 42.84 -27.67 23.81
C GLU A 73 41.71 -26.95 24.56
N ALA A 74 41.98 -26.44 25.77
CA ALA A 74 41.02 -25.67 26.56
C ALA A 74 40.56 -24.41 25.80
N ALA A 75 41.48 -23.66 25.17
CA ALA A 75 41.12 -22.49 24.36
C ALA A 75 40.21 -22.82 23.17
N LYS A 76 40.42 -23.98 22.51
CA LYS A 76 39.52 -24.45 21.44
C LYS A 76 38.14 -24.83 21.96
N GLN A 77 38.07 -25.45 23.15
CA GLN A 77 36.79 -25.77 23.79
C GLN A 77 36.04 -24.49 24.21
N GLU A 78 36.75 -23.49 24.72
CA GLU A 78 36.19 -22.17 25.06
C GLU A 78 35.64 -21.47 23.81
N GLU A 79 36.37 -21.48 22.69
CA GLU A 79 35.91 -20.93 21.41
C GLU A 79 34.65 -21.66 20.89
N GLN A 80 34.61 -22.99 20.99
CA GLN A 80 33.43 -23.80 20.62
C GLN A 80 32.21 -23.44 21.48
N LEU A 81 32.36 -23.41 22.80
CA LEU A 81 31.30 -23.04 23.73
C LEU A 81 30.84 -21.59 23.53
N PHE A 82 31.75 -20.68 23.21
CA PHE A 82 31.42 -19.28 22.88
C PHE A 82 30.53 -19.19 21.63
N LEU A 83 30.86 -19.95 20.57
CA LEU A 83 30.04 -20.03 19.36
C LEU A 83 28.67 -20.65 19.63
N GLU A 84 28.60 -21.71 20.45
CA GLU A 84 27.32 -22.31 20.85
C GLU A 84 26.45 -21.34 21.66
N VAL A 85 27.02 -20.65 22.65
CA VAL A 85 26.31 -19.63 23.45
C VAL A 85 25.83 -18.49 22.56
N LYS A 86 26.63 -18.04 21.59
CA LYS A 86 26.23 -17.02 20.62
C LYS A 86 25.04 -17.49 19.79
N LEU A 87 25.10 -18.70 19.24
CA LEU A 87 24.04 -19.30 18.43
C LEU A 87 22.76 -19.56 19.24
N LEU A 88 22.86 -19.91 20.52
CA LEU A 88 21.72 -20.00 21.44
C LEU A 88 21.10 -18.64 21.73
N ARG A 89 21.91 -17.58 21.92
CA ARG A 89 21.41 -16.20 22.08
C ARG A 89 20.69 -15.73 20.82
N GLU A 90 21.25 -15.98 19.64
CA GLU A 90 20.62 -15.67 18.34
C GLU A 90 19.28 -16.40 18.17
N LYS A 91 19.21 -17.70 18.53
CA LYS A 91 17.95 -18.46 18.55
C LYS A 91 16.92 -17.91 19.53
N CYS A 92 17.33 -17.51 20.73
CA CYS A 92 16.44 -16.91 21.73
C CYS A 92 15.93 -15.54 21.27
N ALA A 93 16.79 -14.70 20.68
CA ALA A 93 16.40 -13.41 20.11
C ALA A 93 15.39 -13.59 18.95
N HIS A 94 15.65 -14.52 18.02
CA HIS A 94 14.72 -14.81 16.93
C HIS A 94 13.36 -15.28 17.46
N ARG A 95 13.32 -16.20 18.43
CA ARG A 95 12.07 -16.62 19.10
C ARG A 95 11.37 -15.47 19.81
N SER A 96 12.10 -14.55 20.42
CA SER A 96 11.53 -13.35 21.07
C SER A 96 10.86 -12.45 20.05
N ASN A 97 11.50 -12.19 18.90
CA ASN A 97 10.93 -11.38 17.84
C ASN A 97 9.67 -12.04 17.26
N THR A 98 9.72 -13.33 16.90
CA THR A 98 8.53 -14.05 16.39
C THR A 98 7.37 -14.06 17.40
N LEU A 99 7.64 -14.16 18.70
CA LEU A 99 6.61 -14.03 19.73
C LEU A 99 6.05 -12.60 19.79
N GLN A 100 6.87 -11.58 19.63
CA GLN A 100 6.44 -10.18 19.57
C GLN A 100 5.57 -9.91 18.33
N ASP A 101 5.93 -10.46 17.17
CA ASP A 101 5.14 -10.39 15.93
C ASP A 101 3.76 -11.06 16.09
N HIS A 102 3.71 -12.20 16.79
CA HIS A 102 2.46 -12.87 17.14
C HIS A 102 1.62 -12.07 18.15
N VAL A 103 2.25 -11.41 19.14
CA VAL A 103 1.54 -10.55 20.10
C VAL A 103 0.92 -9.36 19.39
N SER A 104 1.66 -8.64 18.54
CA SER A 104 1.10 -7.51 17.78
C SER A 104 0.00 -7.96 16.81
N SER A 105 0.12 -9.14 16.21
CA SER A 105 -0.94 -9.73 15.38
C SER A 105 -2.22 -10.01 16.20
N LEU A 106 -2.07 -10.50 17.44
CA LEU A 106 -3.18 -10.73 18.35
C LEU A 106 -3.79 -9.43 18.90
N GLU A 107 -3.01 -8.37 19.06
CA GLU A 107 -3.50 -7.03 19.43
C GLU A 107 -4.39 -6.46 18.32
N ILE A 108 -3.95 -6.53 17.06
CA ILE A 108 -4.77 -6.11 15.90
C ILE A 108 -6.09 -6.88 15.84
N LEU A 109 -6.04 -8.22 15.91
CA LEU A 109 -7.25 -9.06 15.90
C LEU A 109 -8.17 -8.79 17.11
N ARG A 110 -7.60 -8.47 18.27
CA ARG A 110 -8.37 -8.10 19.46
C ARG A 110 -9.08 -6.76 19.27
N ASP A 111 -8.47 -5.80 18.60
CA ASP A 111 -9.06 -4.49 18.33
C ASP A 111 -10.13 -4.56 17.23
N GLU A 112 -9.93 -5.41 16.21
CA GLU A 112 -10.96 -5.76 15.22
C GLU A 112 -12.19 -6.39 15.89
N VAL A 113 -11.99 -7.38 16.78
CA VAL A 113 -13.08 -8.02 17.53
C VAL A 113 -13.80 -7.01 18.42
N GLN A 114 -13.08 -6.08 19.07
CA GLN A 114 -13.70 -4.99 19.83
C GLN A 114 -14.56 -4.09 18.94
N LEU A 115 -14.04 -3.64 17.80
CA LEU A 115 -14.77 -2.79 16.86
C LEU A 115 -16.04 -3.47 16.32
N VAL A 116 -15.94 -4.74 15.89
CA VAL A 116 -17.09 -5.53 15.43
C VAL A 116 -18.09 -5.76 16.56
N SER A 117 -17.64 -5.99 17.79
CA SER A 117 -18.54 -6.14 18.95
C SER A 117 -19.29 -4.84 19.26
N ALA A 118 -18.63 -3.68 19.18
CA ALA A 118 -19.27 -2.38 19.37
C ALA A 118 -20.31 -2.10 18.28
N GLN A 119 -19.97 -2.34 17.01
CA GLN A 119 -20.89 -2.23 15.88
C GLN A 119 -22.11 -3.15 16.04
N ARG A 120 -21.91 -4.40 16.49
CA ARG A 120 -23.00 -5.33 16.82
C ARG A 120 -23.92 -4.74 17.90
N THR A 121 -23.38 -4.26 19.02
CA THR A 121 -24.21 -3.70 20.11
C THR A 121 -24.99 -2.46 19.67
N GLU A 122 -24.42 -1.63 18.81
CA GLU A 122 -25.09 -0.45 18.24
C GLU A 122 -26.22 -0.85 17.25
N LEU A 123 -26.01 -1.89 16.44
CA LEU A 123 -27.06 -2.45 15.58
C LEU A 123 -28.17 -3.12 16.40
N GLU A 124 -27.84 -3.83 17.49
CA GLU A 124 -28.82 -4.40 18.42
C GLU A 124 -29.66 -3.29 19.07
N ARG A 125 -29.04 -2.19 19.52
CA ARG A 125 -29.73 -1.00 20.06
C ARG A 125 -30.70 -0.39 19.05
N ARG A 126 -30.24 -0.06 17.83
CA ARG A 126 -31.10 0.48 16.76
C ARG A 126 -32.23 -0.48 16.40
N SER A 127 -31.97 -1.78 16.42
CA SER A 127 -32.98 -2.81 16.15
C SER A 127 -34.03 -2.89 17.26
N LEU A 128 -33.68 -2.61 18.51
CA LEU A 128 -34.64 -2.46 19.61
C LEU A 128 -35.51 -1.21 19.41
N GLU A 129 -34.88 -0.06 19.13
CA GLU A 129 -35.57 1.23 18.94
C GLU A 129 -36.59 1.16 17.79
N LEU A 130 -36.22 0.59 16.64
CA LEU A 130 -37.15 0.35 15.53
C LEU A 130 -38.30 -0.62 15.88
N ARG A 131 -38.09 -1.57 16.82
CA ARG A 131 -39.18 -2.43 17.32
C ARG A 131 -40.12 -1.64 18.23
N GLU A 132 -39.60 -0.77 19.08
CA GLU A 132 -40.43 0.11 19.92
C GLU A 132 -41.23 1.11 19.08
N GLU A 133 -40.61 1.75 18.08
CA GLU A 133 -41.29 2.64 17.14
C GLU A 133 -42.39 1.90 16.36
N ARG A 134 -42.10 0.68 15.88
CA ARG A 134 -43.12 -0.17 15.26
C ARG A 134 -44.25 -0.50 16.23
N ALA A 135 -43.96 -0.81 17.49
CA ALA A 135 -45.00 -1.11 18.49
C ALA A 135 -45.88 0.11 18.78
N ARG A 136 -45.29 1.32 18.90
CA ARG A 136 -46.02 2.59 19.03
C ARG A 136 -46.90 2.85 17.81
N ALA A 137 -46.39 2.61 16.60
CA ALA A 137 -47.14 2.79 15.36
C ALA A 137 -48.31 1.79 15.22
N VAL A 138 -48.13 0.54 15.65
CA VAL A 138 -49.21 -0.46 15.68
C VAL A 138 -50.29 -0.06 16.70
N ALA A 139 -49.94 0.35 17.91
CA ALA A 139 -50.93 0.82 18.89
C ALA A 139 -51.70 2.06 18.39
N ALA A 140 -51.03 2.99 17.72
CA ALA A 140 -51.68 4.15 17.11
C ALA A 140 -52.61 3.78 15.93
N LEU A 141 -52.29 2.70 15.19
CA LEU A 141 -53.16 2.15 14.16
C LEU A 141 -54.39 1.47 14.78
N GLU A 142 -54.22 0.65 15.82
CA GLU A 142 -55.31 0.01 16.56
C GLU A 142 -56.29 1.05 17.11
N GLU A 143 -55.80 2.13 17.74
CA GLU A 143 -56.67 3.25 18.15
C GLU A 143 -57.38 3.94 16.98
N ALA A 144 -56.74 4.05 15.82
CA ALA A 144 -57.35 4.67 14.63
C ALA A 144 -58.44 3.76 14.02
N GLU A 145 -58.23 2.44 14.01
CA GLU A 145 -59.21 1.44 13.60
C GLU A 145 -60.40 1.40 14.55
N GLU A 146 -60.19 1.47 15.87
CA GLU A 146 -61.27 1.59 16.86
C GLU A 146 -62.11 2.86 16.66
N ARG A 147 -61.45 4.00 16.41
CA ARG A 147 -62.11 5.28 16.10
C ARG A 147 -62.90 5.19 14.80
N ALA A 148 -62.34 4.58 13.75
CA ALA A 148 -63.03 4.37 12.47
C ALA A 148 -64.28 3.49 12.65
N ALA A 149 -64.14 2.34 13.32
CA ALA A 149 -65.26 1.45 13.61
C ALA A 149 -66.34 2.08 14.50
N ALA A 150 -66.00 3.04 15.37
CA ALA A 150 -66.96 3.83 16.12
C ALA A 150 -67.71 4.85 15.23
N LEU A 151 -67.00 5.52 14.32
CA LEU A 151 -67.61 6.43 13.34
C LEU A 151 -68.52 5.69 12.34
N GLU A 152 -68.16 4.47 11.92
CA GLU A 152 -69.00 3.61 11.08
C GLU A 152 -70.29 3.22 11.79
N ARG A 153 -70.23 2.85 13.08
CA ARG A 153 -71.42 2.60 13.91
C ARG A 153 -72.33 3.82 14.00
N LEU A 154 -71.77 4.99 14.32
CA LEU A 154 -72.53 6.25 14.39
C LEU A 154 -73.14 6.64 13.03
N ARG A 155 -72.41 6.39 11.93
CA ARG A 155 -72.91 6.59 10.57
C ARG A 155 -74.09 5.66 10.28
N HIS A 156 -74.01 4.37 10.60
CA HIS A 156 -75.10 3.42 10.38
C HIS A 156 -76.33 3.76 11.25
N GLU A 157 -76.15 4.20 12.49
CA GLU A 157 -77.25 4.71 13.30
C GLU A 157 -77.88 5.98 12.70
N ALA A 158 -77.07 6.91 12.19
CA ALA A 158 -77.56 8.12 11.52
C ALA A 158 -78.34 7.76 10.25
N GLU A 159 -77.82 6.88 9.39
CA GLU A 159 -78.50 6.35 8.21
C GLU A 159 -79.82 5.63 8.56
N HIS A 160 -79.87 4.92 9.70
CA HIS A 160 -81.12 4.31 10.18
C HIS A 160 -82.13 5.37 10.64
N ARG A 161 -81.68 6.40 11.39
CA ARG A 161 -82.53 7.52 11.81
C ARG A 161 -83.08 8.30 10.62
N THR A 162 -82.28 8.54 9.58
CA THR A 162 -82.77 9.23 8.36
C THR A 162 -83.79 8.38 7.61
N ARG A 163 -83.56 7.06 7.46
CA ARG A 163 -84.54 6.15 6.82
C ARG A 163 -85.88 6.09 7.58
N LEU A 164 -85.86 6.09 8.91
CA LEU A 164 -87.09 6.18 9.71
C LEU A 164 -87.80 7.51 9.50
N ALA A 165 -87.07 8.63 9.55
CA ALA A 165 -87.65 9.96 9.30
C ALA A 165 -88.21 10.11 7.87
N GLU A 166 -87.59 9.48 6.87
CA GLU A 166 -88.10 9.39 5.50
C GLU A 166 -89.40 8.58 5.44
N GLN A 167 -89.48 7.44 6.13
CA GLN A 167 -90.69 6.62 6.24
C GLN A 167 -91.83 7.37 6.94
N GLU A 168 -91.57 7.99 8.10
CA GLU A 168 -92.54 8.82 8.83
C GLU A 168 -93.04 9.99 7.96
N ARG A 169 -92.13 10.65 7.22
CA ARG A 169 -92.49 11.72 6.27
C ARG A 169 -93.37 11.20 5.15
N ASP A 170 -93.07 10.03 4.59
CA ASP A 170 -93.83 9.44 3.49
C ASP A 170 -95.21 8.93 3.94
N GLU A 171 -95.32 8.38 5.16
CA GLU A 171 -96.58 8.05 5.81
C GLU A 171 -97.43 9.30 6.09
N LEU A 172 -96.84 10.37 6.63
CA LEU A 172 -97.51 11.66 6.83
C LEU A 172 -97.95 12.28 5.50
N ALA A 173 -97.12 12.20 4.45
CA ALA A 173 -97.48 12.67 3.12
C ALA A 173 -98.63 11.85 2.50
N ALA A 174 -98.66 10.53 2.71
CA ALA A 174 -99.76 9.67 2.28
C ALA A 174 -101.05 9.96 3.07
N ALA A 175 -100.97 10.20 4.38
CA ALA A 175 -102.09 10.59 5.21
C ALA A 175 -102.66 11.97 4.81
N LEU A 176 -101.78 12.95 4.55
CA LEU A 176 -102.18 14.26 4.00
C LEU A 176 -102.84 14.11 2.63
N ALA A 177 -102.29 13.29 1.73
CA ALA A 177 -102.90 13.02 0.43
C ALA A 177 -104.28 12.35 0.55
N ALA A 178 -104.47 11.44 1.52
CA ALA A 178 -105.77 10.85 1.82
C ALA A 178 -106.78 11.92 2.30
N ILE A 179 -106.37 12.81 3.22
CA ILE A 179 -107.19 13.93 3.70
C ILE A 179 -107.52 14.92 2.56
N GLU A 180 -106.58 15.18 1.65
CA GLU A 180 -106.83 15.99 0.45
C GLU A 180 -107.82 15.31 -0.50
N VAL A 181 -107.77 13.99 -0.66
CA VAL A 181 -108.73 13.22 -1.45
C VAL A 181 -110.11 13.23 -0.79
N GLU A 182 -110.22 13.12 0.54
CA GLU A 182 -111.49 13.29 1.26
C GLU A 182 -112.04 14.72 1.15
N ARG A 183 -111.18 15.75 1.21
CA ARG A 183 -111.58 17.14 0.94
C ARG A 183 -112.06 17.35 -0.49
N ARG A 184 -111.36 16.79 -1.49
CA ARG A 184 -111.77 16.82 -2.91
C ARG A 184 -113.06 16.04 -3.15
N GLY A 185 -113.27 14.93 -2.44
CA GLY A 185 -114.53 14.18 -2.45
C GLY A 185 -115.72 14.98 -1.90
N ARG A 186 -115.47 16.03 -1.12
CA ARG A 186 -116.49 16.98 -0.63
C ARG A 186 -116.54 18.31 -1.38
N SER A 187 -115.64 18.56 -2.32
CA SER A 187 -115.67 19.79 -3.13
C SER A 187 -114.93 19.62 -4.46
N GLY A 188 -115.69 19.51 -5.54
CA GLY A 188 -115.15 19.63 -6.89
C GLY A 188 -115.48 20.98 -7.50
N SER A 189 -114.48 21.70 -8.02
CA SER A 189 -114.51 22.33 -9.35
C SER A 189 -113.21 23.11 -9.67
N ILE A 190 -112.99 23.36 -10.97
CA ILE A 190 -112.07 24.33 -11.62
C ILE A 190 -110.58 23.90 -11.78
N GLN A 191 -109.94 24.46 -12.82
CA GLN A 191 -108.94 23.81 -13.69
C GLN A 191 -107.54 24.45 -13.69
N LYS A 192 -106.54 23.58 -13.88
CA LYS A 192 -105.28 23.70 -14.67
C LYS A 192 -104.17 24.74 -14.31
N PRO A 193 -102.90 24.48 -14.73
CA PRO A 193 -101.67 25.13 -14.20
C PRO A 193 -101.03 26.13 -15.19
N PRO A 194 -99.88 26.74 -14.84
CA PRO A 194 -98.58 26.23 -15.34
C PRO A 194 -97.40 26.31 -14.33
N ARG A 195 -96.20 25.89 -14.77
CA ARG A 195 -94.93 25.97 -14.01
C ARG A 195 -94.46 27.41 -13.85
N SER A 196 -93.72 27.69 -12.78
CA SER A 196 -92.80 28.85 -12.69
C SER A 196 -91.53 28.48 -11.94
N LEU A 197 -90.38 28.80 -12.52
CA LEU A 197 -89.09 28.97 -11.83
C LEU A 197 -88.99 30.45 -11.43
N GLN A 198 -88.41 30.75 -10.28
CA GLN A 198 -87.96 32.10 -9.96
C GLN A 198 -86.44 32.19 -10.11
N VAL A 199 -86.02 33.12 -10.98
CA VAL A 199 -84.70 33.75 -11.04
C VAL A 199 -84.96 35.26 -11.18
N GLU A 200 -83.96 36.05 -10.84
CA GLU A 200 -83.91 37.52 -10.71
C GLU A 200 -84.31 38.30 -11.99
N MET A 201 -84.62 39.61 -11.84
CA MET A 201 -83.95 40.74 -12.57
C MET A 201 -84.59 42.12 -12.29
N GLU A 202 -83.73 43.12 -12.04
CA GLU A 202 -83.60 44.47 -12.67
C GLU A 202 -84.79 45.49 -12.80
N CYS A 203 -84.47 46.77 -13.12
CA CYS A 203 -85.37 47.95 -13.15
C CYS A 203 -85.07 48.96 -14.31
N GLU A 204 -86.01 49.88 -14.59
CA GLU A 204 -86.14 50.82 -15.77
C GLU A 204 -85.43 52.22 -15.57
N GLU A 205 -85.47 53.28 -16.42
CA GLU A 205 -86.31 53.76 -17.55
C GLU A 205 -85.56 54.84 -18.44
N SER A 206 -86.12 55.40 -19.55
CA SER A 206 -85.58 56.55 -20.35
C SER A 206 -86.53 57.14 -21.44
N GLY A 207 -86.49 58.46 -21.78
CA GLY A 207 -87.03 59.00 -23.08
C GLY A 207 -87.23 60.54 -23.30
N SER A 208 -87.57 60.95 -24.57
CA SER A 208 -88.12 62.27 -25.09
C SER A 208 -87.15 63.46 -25.38
N SER A 209 -87.30 64.42 -26.35
CA SER A 209 -88.03 64.56 -27.67
C SER A 209 -87.46 65.68 -28.63
N LEU A 210 -88.25 66.56 -29.33
CA LEU A 210 -87.94 67.09 -30.70
C LEU A 210 -88.68 68.41 -31.19
N GLY A 211 -88.08 69.28 -32.07
CA GLY A 211 -88.82 70.15 -33.08
C GLY A 211 -88.46 71.66 -33.41
N GLU A 212 -87.90 71.92 -34.63
CA GLU A 212 -88.11 73.00 -35.67
C GLU A 212 -87.95 74.56 -35.51
N GLN A 213 -87.99 75.30 -36.66
CA GLN A 213 -87.11 76.46 -37.04
C GLN A 213 -87.71 77.43 -38.11
N GLU A 214 -87.63 78.78 -37.97
CA GLU A 214 -87.47 79.77 -39.10
C GLU A 214 -87.25 81.26 -38.68
N ASP A 215 -86.00 81.71 -38.48
CA ASP A 215 -85.64 83.16 -38.38
C ASP A 215 -84.29 83.50 -39.10
N LEU A 216 -83.79 82.52 -39.87
CA LEU A 216 -82.35 82.29 -40.03
C LEU A 216 -81.68 83.08 -41.17
N ARG A 217 -82.44 83.51 -42.19
CA ARG A 217 -81.86 83.96 -43.48
C ARG A 217 -81.10 85.29 -43.42
N SER A 218 -81.53 86.23 -42.58
CA SER A 218 -80.91 87.57 -42.49
C SER A 218 -79.64 87.59 -41.62
N GLU A 219 -79.57 86.67 -40.66
CA GLU A 219 -78.40 86.44 -39.81
C GLU A 219 -77.31 85.68 -40.57
N VAL A 220 -77.71 84.66 -41.35
CA VAL A 220 -76.90 83.90 -42.32
C VAL A 220 -76.03 84.81 -43.18
N THR A 221 -76.57 85.87 -43.79
CA THR A 221 -75.78 86.74 -44.69
C THR A 221 -74.68 87.52 -43.97
N ARG A 222 -74.91 87.85 -42.69
CA ARG A 222 -73.95 88.59 -41.84
C ARG A 222 -72.89 87.66 -41.26
N ALA A 223 -73.23 86.39 -41.03
CA ALA A 223 -72.29 85.35 -40.62
C ALA A 223 -71.24 85.06 -41.71
N VAL A 224 -71.64 84.95 -43.00
CA VAL A 224 -70.73 84.62 -44.12
C VAL A 224 -69.49 85.51 -44.16
N LYS A 225 -69.66 86.83 -44.00
CA LYS A 225 -68.56 87.79 -44.10
C LYS A 225 -67.54 87.64 -42.96
N ARG A 226 -68.02 87.45 -41.73
CA ARG A 226 -67.16 87.21 -40.56
C ARG A 226 -66.45 85.85 -40.63
N LEU A 227 -67.10 84.84 -41.17
CA LEU A 227 -66.50 83.51 -41.39
C LEU A 227 -65.33 83.60 -42.39
N LYS A 228 -65.48 84.30 -43.51
CA LYS A 228 -64.37 84.54 -44.47
C LYS A 228 -63.16 85.20 -43.81
N GLU A 229 -63.38 86.22 -42.98
CA GLU A 229 -62.31 86.90 -42.23
C GLU A 229 -61.61 85.96 -41.22
N LEU A 230 -62.36 85.09 -40.53
CA LEU A 230 -61.80 84.12 -39.58
C LEU A 230 -60.96 83.02 -40.27
N CYS A 231 -61.41 82.55 -41.44
CA CYS A 231 -60.77 81.51 -42.25
C CYS A 231 -59.32 81.86 -42.63
N VAL A 232 -59.06 83.15 -42.93
CA VAL A 232 -57.73 83.66 -43.32
C VAL A 232 -56.78 83.79 -42.12
N HIS A 233 -57.30 84.03 -40.92
CA HIS A 233 -56.49 84.14 -39.71
C HIS A 233 -56.07 82.76 -39.17
N LEU A 234 -56.95 81.76 -39.20
CA LEU A 234 -56.64 80.40 -38.75
C LEU A 234 -55.56 79.73 -39.62
N ARG A 235 -55.64 79.90 -40.95
CA ARG A 235 -54.72 79.26 -41.92
C ARG A 235 -53.28 79.80 -41.92
N ARG A 236 -52.96 80.75 -41.02
CA ARG A 236 -51.61 81.31 -40.82
C ARG A 236 -50.91 80.79 -39.55
N GLY A 237 -51.54 79.91 -38.78
CA GLY A 237 -51.07 79.51 -37.45
C GLY A 237 -50.22 78.24 -37.37
N GLU A 238 -50.05 77.47 -38.45
CA GLU A 238 -49.51 76.10 -38.38
C GLU A 238 -48.02 75.97 -38.77
N ASP A 239 -47.41 76.96 -39.45
CA ASP A 239 -46.10 76.82 -40.09
C ASP A 239 -44.88 77.36 -39.28
N ASP A 240 -45.03 77.74 -38.01
CA ASP A 240 -43.94 78.37 -37.21
C ASP A 240 -43.52 77.55 -35.98
N SER A 241 -43.53 76.21 -36.11
CA SER A 241 -42.95 75.26 -35.14
C SER A 241 -41.73 74.58 -35.74
N GLY A 242 -40.58 75.24 -35.66
CA GLY A 242 -39.35 74.73 -36.25
C GLY A 242 -38.82 73.45 -35.58
N LEU A 243 -38.70 72.38 -36.36
CA LEU A 243 -37.56 71.46 -36.26
C LEU A 243 -37.01 71.17 -37.65
N GLN A 244 -35.88 71.81 -37.94
CA GLN A 244 -35.10 71.68 -39.15
C GLN A 244 -34.32 70.35 -39.13
N SER A 245 -34.61 69.47 -40.09
CA SER A 245 -33.74 68.34 -40.46
C SER A 245 -34.01 67.91 -41.91
N ASP A 246 -33.62 68.80 -42.83
CA ASP A 246 -33.09 68.53 -44.17
C ASP A 246 -33.79 67.48 -45.07
N CYS A 247 -34.58 67.95 -46.04
CA CYS A 247 -34.62 67.46 -47.43
C CYS A 247 -35.38 68.44 -48.36
N ASP A 248 -34.62 69.23 -49.14
CA ASP A 248 -34.89 69.84 -50.45
C ASP A 248 -36.27 70.42 -50.86
N GLU A 249 -36.30 71.76 -50.96
CA GLU A 249 -36.46 72.53 -52.21
C GLU A 249 -37.84 72.71 -52.92
N SER A 250 -38.22 74.00 -53.12
CA SER A 250 -39.22 74.55 -54.07
C SER A 250 -40.71 74.16 -53.89
N MET A 251 -41.69 75.08 -53.76
CA MET A 251 -41.92 76.29 -54.55
C MET A 251 -43.12 77.12 -53.99
N LEU A 252 -42.99 78.45 -53.91
CA LEU A 252 -44.12 79.37 -53.66
C LEU A 252 -45.03 79.51 -54.90
N VAL A 253 -46.36 79.44 -54.70
CA VAL A 253 -47.32 80.22 -55.51
C VAL A 253 -48.44 80.76 -54.62
N ILE A 254 -48.51 82.09 -54.51
CA ILE A 254 -49.68 82.80 -53.98
C ILE A 254 -50.71 82.94 -55.11
N ALA A 255 -51.94 82.48 -54.90
CA ALA A 255 -53.05 82.67 -55.83
C ALA A 255 -54.19 83.48 -55.17
N ASN A 256 -54.15 84.81 -55.34
CA ASN A 256 -55.32 85.66 -55.14
C ASN A 256 -56.30 85.45 -56.31
N ASN A 257 -57.56 85.09 -56.03
CA ASN A 257 -58.77 85.19 -56.86
C ASN A 257 -59.87 84.30 -56.22
N THR A 258 -61.17 84.62 -56.14
CA THR A 258 -61.99 85.69 -56.73
C THR A 258 -63.07 86.18 -55.75
N GLU A 259 -63.45 87.47 -55.80
CA GLU A 259 -64.58 88.02 -55.01
C GLU A 259 -65.98 87.75 -55.62
N ALA A 260 -66.10 86.78 -56.54
CA ALA A 260 -67.19 86.75 -57.53
C ALA A 260 -68.10 85.51 -57.50
N GLU A 261 -68.13 84.74 -56.40
CA GLU A 261 -69.03 83.58 -56.24
C GLU A 261 -69.63 83.53 -54.82
N VAL A 262 -70.80 84.13 -54.64
CA VAL A 262 -71.60 84.05 -53.39
C VAL A 262 -73.11 84.00 -53.70
N ASN A 263 -73.52 83.29 -54.76
CA ASN A 263 -74.94 83.19 -55.11
C ASN A 263 -75.35 81.86 -55.73
N TYR A 264 -74.76 80.75 -55.26
CA TYR A 264 -75.30 79.40 -55.40
C TYR A 264 -75.62 78.82 -54.01
N PRO A 265 -76.71 78.04 -53.86
CA PRO A 265 -77.08 77.45 -52.57
C PRO A 265 -76.07 76.37 -52.18
N GLY A 266 -75.33 76.61 -51.09
CA GLY A 266 -74.20 75.75 -50.68
C GLY A 266 -72.94 76.55 -50.33
N ALA A 267 -72.78 77.79 -50.81
CA ALA A 267 -71.58 78.58 -50.54
C ALA A 267 -71.39 79.01 -49.06
N LEU A 268 -72.46 79.02 -48.23
CA LEU A 268 -72.30 79.19 -46.78
C LEU A 268 -72.03 77.86 -46.08
N MET A 269 -72.76 76.80 -46.45
CA MET A 269 -72.31 75.40 -46.50
C MET A 269 -70.81 75.20 -46.36
N GLU A 270 -70.16 75.28 -47.52
CA GLU A 270 -68.73 75.08 -47.77
C GLU A 270 -67.86 76.00 -46.91
N LEU A 271 -68.26 77.25 -46.69
CA LEU A 271 -67.47 78.23 -45.92
C LEU A 271 -67.57 78.01 -44.39
N VAL A 272 -68.74 77.63 -43.89
CA VAL A 272 -68.92 77.20 -42.49
C VAL A 272 -68.15 75.91 -42.29
N GLU A 273 -68.23 74.94 -43.20
CA GLU A 273 -67.41 73.73 -43.16
C GLU A 273 -65.92 74.05 -43.21
N GLU A 274 -65.46 74.98 -44.05
CA GLU A 274 -64.04 75.35 -44.13
C GLU A 274 -63.54 76.03 -42.84
N VAL A 275 -64.31 76.97 -42.28
CA VAL A 275 -63.98 77.58 -40.98
C VAL A 275 -64.09 76.57 -39.84
N TYR A 276 -65.09 75.69 -39.85
CA TYR A 276 -65.30 74.65 -38.85
C TYR A 276 -64.15 73.62 -38.88
N ASN A 277 -63.74 73.20 -40.08
CA ASN A 277 -62.60 72.31 -40.28
C ASN A 277 -61.29 72.99 -39.83
N LEU A 278 -61.04 74.25 -40.19
CA LEU A 278 -59.83 74.97 -39.72
C LEU A 278 -59.86 75.29 -38.22
N ALA A 279 -61.03 75.59 -37.64
CA ALA A 279 -61.18 75.86 -36.21
C ALA A 279 -61.08 74.57 -35.37
N LEU A 280 -61.49 73.42 -35.92
CA LEU A 280 -61.30 72.10 -35.31
C LEU A 280 -59.87 71.58 -35.48
N SER A 281 -59.23 71.79 -36.65
CA SER A 281 -57.79 71.52 -36.81
C SER A 281 -56.96 72.27 -35.76
N GLY A 282 -57.31 73.54 -35.48
CA GLY A 282 -56.68 74.34 -34.43
C GLY A 282 -57.18 74.09 -32.98
N ARG A 283 -58.34 73.47 -32.77
CA ARG A 283 -58.88 73.08 -31.45
C ARG A 283 -59.90 71.93 -31.56
N GLY A 284 -59.39 70.70 -31.51
CA GLY A 284 -60.17 69.50 -31.20
C GLY A 284 -60.25 68.47 -32.34
N ALA A 285 -59.63 67.31 -32.09
CA ALA A 285 -59.71 66.07 -32.88
C ALA A 285 -59.31 66.23 -34.38
N PRO A 286 -58.00 66.09 -34.69
CA PRO A 286 -57.42 64.74 -34.63
C PRO A 286 -56.06 64.63 -33.90
N GLY A 287 -55.32 65.72 -33.74
CA GLY A 287 -53.95 65.70 -33.19
C GLY A 287 -53.88 65.26 -31.73
N GLU A 288 -54.80 65.72 -30.87
CA GLU A 288 -54.84 65.32 -29.45
C GLU A 288 -55.25 63.85 -29.26
N LEU A 289 -56.15 63.33 -30.09
CA LEU A 289 -56.46 61.90 -30.11
C LEU A 289 -55.28 61.08 -30.64
N GLY A 290 -54.60 61.58 -31.68
CA GLY A 290 -53.37 60.97 -32.21
C GLY A 290 -52.28 60.88 -31.15
N LEU A 291 -51.96 62.00 -30.47
CA LEU A 291 -51.01 62.06 -29.37
C LEU A 291 -51.42 61.19 -28.17
N ALA A 292 -52.71 61.11 -27.85
CA ALA A 292 -53.20 60.22 -26.79
C ALA A 292 -53.07 58.74 -27.18
N VAL A 293 -53.36 58.38 -28.44
CA VAL A 293 -53.18 57.02 -28.99
C VAL A 293 -51.70 56.66 -29.06
N GLU A 294 -50.82 57.58 -29.48
CA GLU A 294 -49.36 57.38 -29.48
C GLU A 294 -48.81 57.24 -28.05
N LEU A 295 -49.26 58.05 -27.10
CA LEU A 295 -48.90 57.89 -25.68
C LEU A 295 -49.38 56.54 -25.11
N HIS A 296 -50.54 56.06 -25.53
CA HIS A 296 -51.02 54.72 -25.16
C HIS A 296 -50.15 53.64 -25.80
N ARG A 297 -49.84 53.76 -27.09
CA ARG A 297 -48.97 52.81 -27.82
C ARG A 297 -47.57 52.74 -27.21
N VAL A 298 -46.97 53.88 -26.88
CA VAL A 298 -45.65 53.96 -26.22
C VAL A 298 -45.70 53.43 -24.79
N ARG A 299 -46.82 53.59 -24.06
CA ARG A 299 -47.02 52.94 -22.75
C ARG A 299 -47.13 51.42 -22.88
N GLU A 300 -47.88 50.93 -23.86
CA GLU A 300 -48.03 49.50 -24.14
C GLU A 300 -46.70 48.88 -24.60
N GLU A 301 -45.93 49.54 -25.46
CA GLU A 301 -44.56 49.15 -25.83
C GLU A 301 -43.61 49.16 -24.62
N LEU A 302 -43.73 50.16 -23.74
CA LEU A 302 -42.96 50.25 -22.50
C LEU A 302 -43.32 49.15 -21.50
N ASP A 303 -44.60 48.79 -21.37
CA ASP A 303 -45.04 47.73 -20.47
C ASP A 303 -44.74 46.33 -21.03
N GLN A 304 -44.79 46.14 -22.35
CA GLN A 304 -44.28 44.95 -23.03
C GLN A 304 -42.78 44.77 -22.82
N THR A 305 -41.97 45.83 -22.98
CA THR A 305 -40.51 45.76 -22.76
C THR A 305 -40.14 45.54 -21.28
N LYS A 306 -40.90 46.10 -20.33
CA LYS A 306 -40.77 45.75 -18.89
C LYS A 306 -41.06 44.28 -18.62
N GLU A 307 -42.12 43.72 -19.19
CA GLU A 307 -42.47 42.31 -18.96
C GLU A 307 -41.45 41.37 -19.62
N GLN A 308 -40.92 41.72 -20.80
CA GLN A 308 -39.78 41.01 -21.41
C GLN A 308 -38.50 41.08 -20.55
N LEU A 309 -38.19 42.24 -19.96
CA LEU A 309 -37.07 42.39 -19.03
C LEU A 309 -37.27 41.51 -17.78
N LYS A 310 -38.49 41.45 -17.25
CA LYS A 310 -38.84 40.62 -16.09
C LYS A 310 -38.75 39.12 -16.41
N GLN A 311 -39.26 38.70 -17.57
CA GLN A 311 -39.15 37.31 -18.05
C GLN A 311 -37.68 36.89 -18.22
N THR A 312 -36.85 37.72 -18.87
CA THR A 312 -35.42 37.43 -19.03
C THR A 312 -34.66 37.46 -17.70
N GLN A 313 -35.04 38.32 -16.75
CA GLN A 313 -34.49 38.32 -15.40
C GLN A 313 -34.84 37.04 -14.62
N ASP A 314 -36.07 36.54 -14.74
CA ASP A 314 -36.50 35.29 -14.11
C ASP A 314 -35.91 34.05 -14.78
N GLU A 315 -35.68 34.06 -16.10
CA GLU A 315 -34.84 33.06 -16.77
C GLU A 315 -33.40 33.08 -16.28
N LEU A 316 -32.80 34.27 -16.09
CA LEU A 316 -31.44 34.39 -15.59
C LEU A 316 -31.31 33.84 -14.15
N LYS A 317 -32.31 34.07 -13.29
CA LYS A 317 -32.38 33.44 -11.94
C LYS A 317 -32.41 31.92 -12.04
N ARG A 318 -33.32 31.35 -12.85
CA ARG A 318 -33.42 29.89 -13.05
C ARG A 318 -32.10 29.29 -13.59
N ARG A 319 -31.41 29.99 -14.50
CA ARG A 319 -30.07 29.58 -14.99
C ARG A 319 -29.00 29.69 -13.89
N GLY A 320 -29.08 30.68 -13.01
CA GLY A 320 -28.20 30.80 -11.84
C GLY A 320 -28.40 29.65 -10.83
N GLU A 321 -29.66 29.28 -10.57
CA GLU A 321 -30.02 28.14 -9.71
C GLU A 321 -29.51 26.80 -10.28
N THR A 322 -29.68 26.55 -11.57
CA THR A 322 -29.15 25.32 -12.20
C THR A 322 -27.62 25.32 -12.30
N LEU A 323 -26.97 26.47 -12.46
CA LEU A 323 -25.51 26.59 -12.35
C LEU A 323 -25.01 26.29 -10.93
N LEU A 324 -25.70 26.74 -9.88
CA LEU A 324 -25.36 26.41 -8.50
C LEU A 324 -25.55 24.91 -8.21
N ASP A 325 -26.67 24.32 -8.61
CA ASP A 325 -26.96 22.89 -8.45
C ASP A 325 -25.91 22.03 -9.20
N THR A 326 -25.60 22.33 -10.47
CA THR A 326 -24.55 21.61 -11.22
C THR A 326 -23.16 21.81 -10.63
N THR A 327 -22.83 23.01 -10.13
CA THR A 327 -21.53 23.27 -9.46
C THR A 327 -21.40 22.49 -8.15
N SER A 328 -22.46 22.41 -7.35
CA SER A 328 -22.45 21.61 -6.11
C SER A 328 -22.32 20.11 -6.38
N LYS A 329 -23.04 19.59 -7.38
CA LYS A 329 -22.91 18.19 -7.86
C LYS A 329 -21.50 17.90 -8.36
N LEU A 330 -20.91 18.81 -9.15
CA LEU A 330 -19.52 18.68 -9.61
C LEU A 330 -18.56 18.62 -8.42
N SER A 331 -18.69 19.51 -7.43
CA SER A 331 -17.85 19.53 -6.24
C SER A 331 -17.96 18.24 -5.40
N VAL A 332 -19.14 17.61 -5.33
CA VAL A 332 -19.31 16.32 -4.66
C VAL A 332 -18.61 15.21 -5.45
N CYS A 333 -18.85 15.11 -6.76
CA CYS A 333 -18.19 14.11 -7.61
C CYS A 333 -16.66 14.28 -7.65
N GLU A 334 -16.14 15.50 -7.57
CA GLU A 334 -14.69 15.74 -7.43
C GLU A 334 -14.13 15.26 -6.10
N ALA A 335 -14.88 15.38 -5.00
CA ALA A 335 -14.50 14.87 -3.69
C ALA A 335 -14.55 13.33 -3.64
N GLU A 336 -15.60 12.72 -4.20
CA GLU A 336 -15.73 11.26 -4.36
C GLU A 336 -14.58 10.70 -5.22
N LEU A 337 -14.30 11.32 -6.37
CA LEU A 337 -13.19 10.94 -7.24
C LEU A 337 -11.82 11.08 -6.55
N ARG A 338 -11.67 12.04 -5.64
CA ARG A 338 -10.46 12.18 -4.82
C ARG A 338 -10.36 11.04 -3.80
N GLY A 339 -11.43 10.73 -3.09
CA GLY A 339 -11.51 9.59 -2.16
C GLY A 339 -11.15 8.27 -2.82
N VAL A 340 -11.78 7.95 -3.97
CA VAL A 340 -11.51 6.73 -4.75
C VAL A 340 -10.05 6.67 -5.25
N LYS A 341 -9.45 7.80 -5.64
CA LYS A 341 -8.03 7.86 -6.01
C LYS A 341 -7.12 7.55 -4.81
N GLU A 342 -7.39 8.15 -3.66
CA GLU A 342 -6.64 7.89 -2.43
C GLU A 342 -6.78 6.43 -1.96
N GLU A 343 -7.97 5.84 -2.05
CA GLU A 343 -8.21 4.42 -1.72
C GLU A 343 -7.45 3.48 -2.66
N ARG A 344 -7.47 3.74 -3.97
CA ARG A 344 -6.64 3.03 -4.95
C ARG A 344 -5.16 3.15 -4.61
N ASP A 345 -4.69 4.33 -4.25
CA ASP A 345 -3.27 4.58 -3.98
C ASP A 345 -2.82 3.93 -2.65
N ARG A 346 -3.68 3.90 -1.62
CA ARG A 346 -3.47 3.08 -0.41
C ARG A 346 -3.36 1.59 -0.77
N ALA A 347 -4.36 1.03 -1.43
CA ALA A 347 -4.39 -0.39 -1.81
C ALA A 347 -3.21 -0.80 -2.71
N ARG A 348 -2.73 0.12 -3.56
CA ARG A 348 -1.52 -0.06 -4.35
C ARG A 348 -0.26 -0.13 -3.48
N ASN A 349 -0.09 0.82 -2.56
CA ASN A 349 1.05 0.85 -1.64
C ASN A 349 1.08 -0.40 -0.74
N ASP A 350 -0.08 -0.85 -0.24
CA ASP A 350 -0.19 -2.07 0.57
C ASP A 350 0.21 -3.32 -0.23
N MET A 351 -0.18 -3.39 -1.50
CA MET A 351 0.20 -4.49 -2.40
C MET A 351 1.68 -4.43 -2.79
N GLU A 352 2.26 -3.25 -3.00
CA GLU A 352 3.71 -3.07 -3.22
C GLU A 352 4.52 -3.46 -1.97
N HIS A 353 4.10 -3.04 -0.77
CA HIS A 353 4.72 -3.48 0.51
C HIS A 353 4.59 -5.00 0.72
N THR A 354 3.45 -5.59 0.36
CA THR A 354 3.22 -7.05 0.45
C THR A 354 4.03 -7.84 -0.59
N GLN A 355 4.44 -7.21 -1.70
CA GLN A 355 5.39 -7.80 -2.65
C GLN A 355 6.83 -7.71 -2.12
N LEU A 356 7.23 -6.54 -1.60
CA LEU A 356 8.56 -6.34 -1.00
C LEU A 356 8.82 -7.33 0.15
N THR A 357 7.87 -7.55 1.06
CA THR A 357 8.04 -8.53 2.14
C THR A 357 8.13 -9.97 1.64
N LYS A 358 7.44 -10.32 0.55
CA LYS A 358 7.59 -11.65 -0.10
C LYS A 358 8.96 -11.80 -0.75
N ASP A 359 9.46 -10.77 -1.42
CA ASP A 359 10.78 -10.79 -2.05
C ASP A 359 11.91 -10.86 -1.00
N GLU A 360 11.75 -10.17 0.14
CA GLU A 360 12.64 -10.31 1.30
C GLU A 360 12.65 -11.73 1.87
N ILE A 361 11.47 -12.35 2.05
CA ILE A 361 11.35 -13.75 2.51
C ILE A 361 11.99 -14.71 1.49
N LEU A 362 11.81 -14.49 0.18
CA LEU A 362 12.43 -15.29 -0.88
C LEU A 362 13.96 -15.13 -0.89
N ALA A 363 14.47 -13.91 -0.72
CA ALA A 363 15.89 -13.63 -0.62
C ALA A 363 16.52 -14.33 0.61
N GLN A 364 15.87 -14.26 1.77
CA GLN A 364 16.29 -14.99 2.97
C GLN A 364 16.27 -16.52 2.75
N ALA A 365 15.22 -17.06 2.11
CA ALA A 365 15.11 -18.48 1.80
C ALA A 365 16.24 -18.96 0.86
N TYR A 366 16.59 -18.17 -0.18
CA TYR A 366 17.74 -18.45 -1.03
C TYR A 366 19.06 -18.36 -0.25
N GLN A 367 19.24 -17.35 0.60
CA GLN A 367 20.44 -17.24 1.43
C GLN A 367 20.62 -18.45 2.36
N VAL A 368 19.56 -18.93 3.01
CA VAL A 368 19.58 -20.12 3.86
C VAL A 368 19.90 -21.39 3.05
N ARG A 369 19.29 -21.55 1.86
CA ARG A 369 19.60 -22.65 0.93
C ARG A 369 21.08 -22.63 0.56
N ASP A 370 21.61 -21.47 0.18
CA ASP A 370 22.97 -21.34 -0.34
C ASP A 370 24.01 -21.54 0.77
N GLN A 371 23.73 -21.10 2.00
CA GLN A 371 24.50 -21.47 3.19
C GLN A 371 24.48 -22.98 3.46
N ALA A 372 23.32 -23.64 3.32
CA ALA A 372 23.21 -25.08 3.51
C ALA A 372 24.00 -25.87 2.43
N VAL A 373 23.94 -25.43 1.18
CA VAL A 373 24.75 -25.97 0.07
C VAL A 373 26.24 -25.76 0.33
N ALA A 374 26.66 -24.57 0.79
CA ALA A 374 28.06 -24.31 1.13
C ALA A 374 28.57 -25.22 2.28
N ARG A 375 27.75 -25.44 3.32
CA ARG A 375 28.06 -26.38 4.41
C ARG A 375 28.16 -27.83 3.91
N LYS A 376 27.23 -28.25 3.04
CA LYS A 376 27.27 -29.57 2.40
C LYS A 376 28.56 -29.77 1.60
N ASN A 377 28.86 -28.85 0.67
CA ASN A 377 30.04 -28.94 -0.18
C ASN A 377 31.34 -28.96 0.65
N ARG A 378 31.39 -28.20 1.76
CA ARG A 378 32.52 -28.24 2.70
C ARG A 378 32.69 -29.61 3.36
N ALA A 379 31.61 -30.20 3.85
CA ALA A 379 31.63 -31.54 4.43
C ALA A 379 32.01 -32.62 3.40
N GLU A 380 31.59 -32.49 2.13
CA GLU A 380 32.00 -33.37 1.04
C GLU A 380 33.51 -33.26 0.75
N VAL A 381 34.08 -32.05 0.77
CA VAL A 381 35.54 -31.84 0.64
C VAL A 381 36.32 -32.41 1.83
N GLU A 382 35.83 -32.25 3.06
CA GLU A 382 36.44 -32.81 4.27
C GLU A 382 36.36 -34.35 4.28
N LEU A 383 35.26 -34.93 3.79
CA LEU A 383 35.10 -36.38 3.56
C LEU A 383 36.05 -36.91 2.47
N ALA A 384 36.23 -36.17 1.38
CA ALA A 384 37.19 -36.53 0.33
C ALA A 384 38.63 -36.53 0.85
N ARG A 385 39.01 -35.54 1.67
CA ARG A 385 40.34 -35.46 2.32
C ARG A 385 40.58 -36.65 3.25
N THR A 386 39.69 -36.88 4.22
CA THR A 386 39.83 -38.01 5.15
C THR A 386 39.88 -39.36 4.43
N ARG A 387 39.18 -39.52 3.31
CA ARG A 387 39.27 -40.72 2.46
C ARG A 387 40.64 -40.86 1.77
N ILE A 388 41.26 -39.76 1.34
CA ILE A 388 42.63 -39.76 0.81
C ILE A 388 43.63 -40.11 1.93
N ASP A 389 43.48 -39.52 3.12
CA ASP A 389 44.35 -39.78 4.27
C ASP A 389 44.32 -41.28 4.67
N VAL A 390 43.14 -41.89 4.70
CA VAL A 390 42.96 -43.32 4.95
C VAL A 390 43.61 -44.19 3.86
N LEU A 391 43.50 -43.80 2.58
CA LEU A 391 44.17 -44.52 1.49
C LEU A 391 45.70 -44.40 1.57
N GLN A 392 46.22 -43.24 1.96
CA GLN A 392 47.65 -43.01 2.17
C GLN A 392 48.18 -43.83 3.36
N ALA A 393 47.47 -43.81 4.50
CA ALA A 393 47.82 -44.62 5.67
C ALA A 393 47.81 -46.13 5.35
N ASN A 394 46.84 -46.60 4.56
CA ASN A 394 46.80 -47.99 4.08
C ASN A 394 47.98 -48.33 3.14
N SER A 395 48.42 -47.41 2.28
CA SER A 395 49.63 -47.60 1.46
C SER A 395 50.88 -47.73 2.32
N GLN A 396 51.06 -46.82 3.28
CA GLN A 396 52.18 -46.85 4.23
C GLN A 396 52.19 -48.13 5.07
N LEU A 397 51.02 -48.60 5.51
CA LEU A 397 50.89 -49.87 6.23
C LEU A 397 51.28 -51.07 5.36
N MET A 398 50.85 -51.10 4.09
CA MET A 398 51.24 -52.15 3.14
C MET A 398 52.74 -52.16 2.86
N GLU A 399 53.36 -50.98 2.71
CA GLU A 399 54.81 -50.83 2.55
C GLU A 399 55.57 -51.31 3.79
N ALA A 400 55.12 -50.96 5.00
CA ALA A 400 55.70 -51.43 6.25
C ALA A 400 55.55 -52.96 6.46
N ILE A 401 54.42 -53.54 6.05
CA ILE A 401 54.22 -55.00 6.05
C ILE A 401 55.17 -55.67 5.06
N GLN A 402 55.35 -55.13 3.86
CA GLN A 402 56.30 -55.66 2.87
C GLN A 402 57.73 -55.64 3.40
N GLN A 403 58.19 -54.51 3.94
CA GLN A 403 59.51 -54.40 4.58
C GLN A 403 59.70 -55.40 5.73
N LYS A 404 58.67 -55.58 6.58
CA LYS A 404 58.72 -56.57 7.66
C LYS A 404 58.83 -58.01 7.13
N VAL A 405 58.12 -58.34 6.05
CA VAL A 405 58.21 -59.67 5.41
C VAL A 405 59.59 -59.89 4.79
N GLU A 406 60.15 -58.89 4.10
CA GLU A 406 61.51 -58.95 3.54
C GLU A 406 62.57 -59.15 4.64
N LEU A 407 62.46 -58.43 5.76
CA LEU A 407 63.35 -58.62 6.91
C LEU A 407 63.19 -59.99 7.59
N SER A 408 61.96 -60.54 7.65
CA SER A 408 61.72 -61.91 8.14
C SER A 408 62.40 -62.95 7.25
N GLN A 409 62.27 -62.81 5.92
CA GLN A 409 62.93 -63.69 4.95
C GLN A 409 64.46 -63.59 5.03
N GLN A 410 65.02 -62.40 5.25
CA GLN A 410 66.46 -62.22 5.48
C GLN A 410 66.91 -62.88 6.79
N LEU A 411 66.12 -62.80 7.86
CA LEU A 411 66.39 -63.49 9.13
C LEU A 411 66.32 -65.02 8.99
N GLU A 412 65.31 -65.55 8.29
CA GLU A 412 65.19 -66.98 7.98
C GLU A 412 66.39 -67.47 7.16
N GLN A 413 66.84 -66.71 6.16
CA GLN A 413 68.06 -67.02 5.41
C GLN A 413 69.31 -67.02 6.32
N TRP A 414 69.48 -65.99 7.16
CA TRP A 414 70.59 -65.93 8.13
C TRP A 414 70.57 -67.10 9.13
N GLN A 415 69.39 -67.54 9.58
CA GLN A 415 69.25 -68.71 10.45
C GLN A 415 69.72 -69.99 9.74
N ILE A 416 69.33 -70.18 8.47
CA ILE A 416 69.79 -71.31 7.65
C ILE A 416 71.31 -71.25 7.47
N ASP A 417 71.87 -70.09 7.11
CA ASP A 417 73.31 -69.93 6.89
C ASP A 417 74.13 -70.20 8.15
N VAL A 418 73.68 -69.72 9.32
CA VAL A 418 74.30 -70.01 10.63
C VAL A 418 74.18 -71.49 10.99
N GLN A 419 73.04 -72.13 10.71
CA GLN A 419 72.85 -73.56 10.98
C GLN A 419 73.77 -74.42 10.10
N VAL A 420 73.94 -74.07 8.81
CA VAL A 420 74.90 -74.72 7.92
C VAL A 420 76.34 -74.55 8.43
N LEU A 421 76.74 -73.35 8.87
CA LEU A 421 78.07 -73.12 9.44
C LEU A 421 78.31 -73.92 10.74
N LEU A 422 77.28 -74.06 11.58
CA LEU A 422 77.34 -74.91 12.78
C LEU A 422 77.46 -76.39 12.41
N ASP A 423 76.70 -76.88 11.42
CA ASP A 423 76.78 -78.26 10.94
C ASP A 423 78.14 -78.55 10.30
N GLU A 424 78.72 -77.62 9.54
CA GLU A 424 80.09 -77.71 9.01
C GLU A 424 81.14 -77.70 10.13
N GLN A 425 80.97 -76.86 11.15
CA GLN A 425 81.86 -76.81 12.31
C GLN A 425 81.78 -78.12 13.12
N VAL A 426 80.59 -78.65 13.38
CA VAL A 426 80.39 -79.94 14.06
C VAL A 426 81.01 -81.07 13.23
N ARG A 427 80.75 -81.10 11.91
CA ARG A 427 81.31 -82.11 10.99
C ARG A 427 82.84 -82.06 10.97
N SER A 428 83.44 -80.89 10.85
CA SER A 428 84.91 -80.71 10.87
C SER A 428 85.55 -81.08 12.21
N LYS A 429 84.83 -80.96 13.33
CA LYS A 429 85.30 -81.40 14.66
C LYS A 429 85.12 -82.90 14.90
N LEU A 430 84.11 -83.52 14.30
CA LEU A 430 83.88 -84.97 14.34
C LEU A 430 84.75 -85.76 13.36
N THR A 431 85.33 -85.10 12.34
CA THR A 431 86.40 -85.66 11.50
C THR A 431 87.79 -85.25 12.02
N PRO A 432 88.46 -86.04 12.88
CA PRO A 432 89.84 -85.76 13.25
C PRO A 432 90.76 -85.92 12.05
N THR A 433 91.83 -85.13 12.02
CA THR A 433 92.81 -85.06 10.94
C THR A 433 93.40 -86.42 10.56
N SER A 434 93.01 -86.96 9.40
CA SER A 434 93.74 -87.98 8.67
C SER A 434 94.14 -87.46 7.29
N ASN A 435 95.31 -86.82 7.22
CA ASN A 435 96.06 -86.70 5.97
C ASN A 435 97.06 -87.86 5.92
N PRO A 436 97.19 -88.54 4.77
CA PRO A 436 98.28 -88.14 3.88
C PRO A 436 97.96 -88.13 2.37
N ILE A 437 98.32 -87.00 1.75
CA ILE A 437 99.19 -86.89 0.54
C ILE A 437 98.67 -87.40 -0.83
N SER A 438 99.00 -86.60 -1.86
CA SER A 438 98.86 -86.81 -3.32
C SER A 438 97.43 -86.63 -3.88
N THR A 439 97.22 -86.00 -5.04
CA THR A 439 98.09 -85.89 -6.23
C THR A 439 98.21 -84.49 -6.85
N ILE A 440 99.19 -84.35 -7.73
CA ILE A 440 99.52 -83.17 -8.54
C ILE A 440 98.56 -83.09 -9.74
N ASN A 441 97.98 -81.91 -10.04
CA ASN A 441 98.01 -81.32 -11.39
C ASN A 441 97.41 -79.90 -11.51
N LYS A 442 98.28 -79.00 -11.98
CA LYS A 442 98.13 -77.79 -12.82
C LYS A 442 96.76 -77.47 -13.45
N GLU A 443 96.50 -76.15 -13.55
CA GLU A 443 95.89 -75.38 -14.66
C GLU A 443 94.55 -75.90 -15.23
N SER A 444 93.47 -75.11 -15.37
CA SER A 444 93.37 -73.68 -15.64
C SER A 444 91.92 -73.16 -15.55
N SER A 445 91.78 -71.86 -15.27
CA SER A 445 90.68 -70.94 -15.66
C SER A 445 89.33 -71.52 -16.13
N GLU A 446 88.26 -71.26 -15.36
CA GLU A 446 87.15 -70.43 -15.87
C GLU A 446 86.27 -69.84 -14.76
N VAL A 447 85.79 -68.61 -14.97
CA VAL A 447 84.93 -67.86 -14.05
C VAL A 447 83.47 -68.03 -14.48
N VAL A 448 82.60 -68.55 -13.60
CA VAL A 448 81.15 -68.57 -13.84
C VAL A 448 80.39 -67.97 -12.66
N ALA A 449 79.78 -66.81 -12.92
CA ALA A 449 78.89 -66.09 -12.00
C ALA A 449 77.44 -66.64 -12.07
N PRO A 450 76.53 -66.28 -11.14
CA PRO A 450 75.37 -67.12 -10.82
C PRO A 450 74.19 -67.00 -11.81
N ALA A 451 73.56 -68.14 -12.10
CA ALA A 451 72.37 -68.24 -12.95
C ALA A 451 71.08 -67.77 -12.23
N ARG A 452 70.86 -66.45 -12.25
CA ARG A 452 69.66 -65.74 -11.77
C ARG A 452 68.37 -66.25 -12.44
N LYS A 453 67.57 -67.10 -11.77
CA LYS A 453 66.25 -67.53 -12.26
C LYS A 453 65.22 -66.39 -12.17
N LYS A 454 64.96 -65.78 -13.33
CA LYS A 454 63.91 -64.78 -13.57
C LYS A 454 62.53 -65.44 -13.55
N ARG A 455 61.68 -65.16 -12.55
CA ARG A 455 60.22 -65.33 -12.68
C ARG A 455 59.59 -63.97 -12.94
N SER A 456 58.91 -63.87 -14.07
CA SER A 456 58.01 -62.76 -14.41
C SER A 456 56.89 -62.68 -13.37
N ASN A 457 56.64 -61.48 -12.84
CA ASN A 457 55.34 -61.15 -12.27
C ASN A 457 54.71 -60.01 -13.07
N SER A 458 53.37 -59.93 -13.01
CA SER A 458 52.53 -59.24 -13.97
C SER A 458 52.69 -57.72 -14.03
N SER A 459 52.61 -57.19 -15.25
CA SER A 459 52.45 -55.76 -15.51
C SER A 459 50.99 -55.33 -15.30
N SER A 460 50.63 -54.93 -14.08
CA SER A 460 49.42 -54.13 -13.85
C SER A 460 49.80 -52.64 -13.82
N LYS A 461 49.74 -51.99 -15.00
CA LYS A 461 49.95 -50.55 -15.12
C LYS A 461 48.91 -49.81 -14.29
N LYS A 462 49.37 -48.85 -13.48
CA LYS A 462 48.53 -47.77 -12.95
C LYS A 462 47.97 -46.97 -14.14
N MET A 463 46.66 -46.76 -14.17
CA MET A 463 46.03 -45.66 -14.91
C MET A 463 45.28 -44.81 -13.90
N PHE A 464 45.75 -43.59 -13.72
CA PHE A 464 45.10 -42.53 -12.94
C PHE A 464 44.31 -41.63 -13.90
N GLY A 465 43.23 -41.02 -13.41
CA GLY A 465 42.41 -40.04 -14.13
C GLY A 465 41.01 -40.56 -14.46
N LEU A 466 39.93 -39.78 -14.34
CA LEU A 466 39.74 -38.41 -13.84
C LEU A 466 38.54 -38.40 -12.88
N PHE A 467 38.56 -37.54 -11.86
CA PHE A 467 37.42 -36.77 -11.34
C PHE A 467 37.95 -35.54 -10.60
#